data_AF-A0A813SXR4-F1
#
_entry.id   AF-A0A813SXR4-F1
#
_cell.length_a   1.000
_cell.length_b   1.000
_cell.length_c   1.000
_cell.angle_alpha   90.00
_cell.angle_beta   90.00
_cell.angle_gamma   90.00
#
_symmetry.space_group_name_H-M   'P 1'
#
loop_
_entity.id
_entity.type
_entity.pdbx_description
1 polymer ?
#
loop_
_entity_poly.entity_id
_entity_poly.type
_entity_poly.pdbx_seq_one_letter_code
_entity_poly.pdbx_strand_id
1 'polypeptide(L)'
;MATLLLVILKVEVRHWNGKIVNIERKDDGILLTIDFVQKSSTTCYEELERFYMSTCGDDYQESARKELINKLVLTRYDNRTQRIDNIDFQLTPATFTFNDDSQTTLIDYYLNKFDMTIKDPDQPLIVYCPRRPGENTTNTEVNYLVPEFCYLTGLSDRAHRDARARKTHNLIPLNSAGRQAEISHFHHMIRRNIATVKYLALWGINIVSTNISIHSSIDESYRKISYNDVVLEDDEENEQKDTQDNDHSYGHFTNPIELTNWLLIYPKVDEDRASIYVNMLRQVGQQQGMPINEPIHVKMDDDETDTYANALRSNLNEQIQLVSLIVKSRRIDRYNTIKRICCIEIPTPTEIVLRSTIADDDILPNVALNIARDINFKLGGQIRTININIPNIMMIGLATWTSAQVNYKSSEHLDYVLAIVGSINYNMTEYFSYAKSYTNENDLRSDIGLFVRLAINAYYEENKIYPTTIIIGRNVFSSFDDLNMIKENEIQSIIDIIIHNNIIEDYKPRLIIFTYMKQMIYDFYKYVQPKKIANVDCLIAKDSPSYCFYLSSHRDHCSTLQARQFLVLFDNTDLSAQKIQRLILYLTLHIPQRNQFFLPSVCRFAQRLSSLVGETLGALPNFSQYKNLFYL
;
A
#
# COMPACT_ATOMS: atom_id res chain seq x y z
N MET A 1 22.76 44.69 -21.36
CA MET A 1 22.45 43.73 -20.28
C MET A 1 21.53 42.69 -20.85
N ALA A 2 21.96 41.42 -20.91
CA ALA A 2 21.10 40.32 -21.34
C ALA A 2 20.22 39.90 -20.16
N THR A 3 18.92 40.15 -20.28
CA THR A 3 17.93 39.72 -19.28
C THR A 3 17.63 38.25 -19.51
N LEU A 4 18.18 37.38 -18.65
CA LEU A 4 17.82 35.97 -18.62
C LEU A 4 16.41 35.84 -18.01
N LEU A 5 15.45 35.46 -18.84
CA LEU A 5 14.12 35.03 -18.39
C LEU A 5 14.25 33.63 -17.79
N LEU A 6 14.17 33.55 -16.47
CA LEU A 6 14.02 32.30 -15.74
C LEU A 6 12.61 31.73 -16.02
N VAL A 7 12.50 30.84 -17.01
CA VAL A 7 11.26 30.08 -17.24
C VAL A 7 11.21 28.95 -16.21
N ILE A 8 10.51 29.20 -15.09
CA ILE A 8 10.11 28.11 -14.19
C ILE A 8 8.93 27.41 -14.87
N LEU A 9 9.16 26.22 -15.43
CA LEU A 9 8.11 25.33 -15.91
C LEU A 9 7.21 24.95 -14.72
N LYS A 10 6.11 25.69 -14.55
CA LYS A 10 5.07 25.41 -13.56
C LYS A 10 4.29 24.19 -14.06
N VAL A 11 4.26 23.12 -13.26
CA VAL A 11 3.36 21.98 -13.52
C VAL A 11 1.94 22.43 -13.16
N GLU A 12 1.22 23.02 -14.11
CA GLU A 12 -0.22 23.29 -13.95
C GLU A 12 -1.00 21.99 -14.15
N VAL A 13 -1.27 21.26 -13.07
CA VAL A 13 -2.20 20.13 -13.14
C VAL A 13 -3.62 20.68 -13.02
N ARG A 14 -4.40 20.59 -14.10
CA ARG A 14 -5.83 20.90 -14.11
C ARG A 14 -6.62 19.65 -13.69
N HIS A 15 -7.72 19.84 -12.96
CA HIS A 15 -8.46 18.74 -12.35
C HIS A 15 -9.97 18.90 -12.45
N TRP A 16 -10.68 17.76 -12.40
CA TRP A 16 -12.13 17.73 -12.21
C TRP A 16 -12.47 17.23 -10.82
N ASN A 17 -13.31 18.00 -10.14
CA ASN A 17 -13.88 17.60 -8.86
C ASN A 17 -15.17 16.81 -9.13
N GLY A 18 -15.18 15.57 -8.68
CA GLY A 18 -16.32 14.66 -8.74
C GLY A 18 -16.72 14.17 -7.35
N LYS A 19 -17.86 13.47 -7.30
CA LYS A 19 -18.37 12.84 -6.08
C LYS A 19 -18.64 11.37 -6.37
N ILE A 20 -18.13 10.47 -5.53
CA ILE A 20 -18.58 9.07 -5.50
C ILE A 20 -19.77 9.03 -4.57
N VAL A 21 -20.89 8.49 -5.05
CA VAL A 21 -22.11 8.34 -4.28
C VAL A 21 -22.44 6.86 -4.22
N ASN A 22 -22.59 6.32 -3.03
CA ASN A 22 -22.89 4.92 -2.81
C ASN A 22 -24.01 4.75 -1.79
N ILE A 23 -24.93 3.82 -2.06
CA ILE A 23 -26.08 3.53 -1.21
C ILE A 23 -25.90 2.12 -0.66
N GLU A 24 -25.76 2.01 0.65
CA GLU A 24 -25.54 0.73 1.32
C GLU A 24 -26.57 0.50 2.42
N ARG A 25 -27.08 -0.72 2.52
CA ARG A 25 -27.87 -1.14 3.69
C ARG A 25 -26.91 -1.53 4.81
N LYS A 26 -27.04 -0.88 5.96
CA LYS A 26 -26.38 -1.25 7.23
C LYS A 26 -27.45 -1.62 8.27
N ASP A 27 -27.01 -2.11 9.42
CA ASP A 27 -27.91 -2.53 10.51
C ASP A 27 -28.87 -1.41 10.96
N ASP A 28 -28.43 -0.14 10.92
CA ASP A 28 -29.21 1.02 11.35
C ASP A 28 -30.06 1.66 10.24
N GLY A 29 -30.07 1.07 9.03
CA GLY A 29 -30.87 1.54 7.90
C GLY A 29 -30.10 1.66 6.58
N ILE A 30 -30.67 2.40 5.64
CA ILE A 30 -30.06 2.66 4.32
C ILE A 30 -29.20 3.93 4.43
N LEU A 31 -27.90 3.78 4.21
CA LEU A 31 -26.93 4.86 4.28
C LEU A 31 -26.57 5.35 2.88
N LEU A 32 -26.57 6.66 2.71
CA LEU A 32 -25.98 7.35 1.54
C LEU A 32 -24.59 7.81 1.93
N THR A 33 -23.56 7.20 1.35
CA THR A 33 -22.16 7.60 1.53
C THR A 33 -21.71 8.45 0.35
N ILE A 34 -21.00 9.53 0.64
CA ILE A 34 -20.49 10.47 -0.35
C ILE A 34 -18.99 10.64 -0.12
N ASP A 35 -18.22 10.44 -1.17
CA ASP A 35 -16.79 10.73 -1.20
C ASP A 35 -16.46 11.72 -2.31
N PHE A 36 -15.39 12.49 -2.13
CA PHE A 36 -14.90 13.48 -3.09
C PHE A 36 -13.69 12.93 -3.82
N VAL A 37 -13.78 12.91 -5.14
CA VAL A 37 -12.70 12.44 -6.01
C VAL A 37 -12.26 13.53 -6.94
N GLN A 38 -10.96 13.56 -7.19
CA GLN A 38 -10.35 14.46 -8.14
C GLN A 38 -9.75 13.64 -9.27
N LYS A 39 -10.21 13.87 -10.50
CA LYS A 39 -9.62 13.26 -11.70
C LYS A 39 -8.72 14.29 -12.39
N SER A 40 -7.59 13.85 -12.93
CA SER A 40 -6.77 14.71 -13.78
C SER A 40 -7.57 15.12 -15.02
N SER A 41 -7.40 16.36 -15.47
CA SER A 41 -7.95 16.80 -16.75
C SER A 41 -6.90 16.84 -17.86
N THR A 42 -5.72 16.25 -17.64
CA THR A 42 -4.68 16.13 -18.66
C THR A 42 -5.07 15.08 -19.70
N THR A 43 -4.98 15.44 -20.97
CA THR A 43 -5.26 14.51 -22.07
C THR A 43 -4.03 13.66 -22.38
N CYS A 44 -4.23 12.51 -23.02
CA CYS A 44 -3.11 11.70 -23.50
C CYS A 44 -2.28 12.44 -24.55
N TYR A 45 -2.94 13.29 -25.36
CA TYR A 45 -2.27 14.17 -26.31
C TYR A 45 -1.27 15.12 -25.63
N GLU A 46 -1.67 15.80 -24.55
CA GLU A 46 -0.80 16.69 -23.78
C GLU A 46 0.41 15.96 -23.14
N GLU A 47 0.25 14.69 -22.76
CA GLU A 47 1.38 13.87 -22.30
C GLU A 47 2.30 13.46 -23.45
N LEU A 48 1.75 13.09 -24.61
CA LEU A 48 2.53 12.75 -25.80
C LEU A 48 3.39 13.94 -26.27
N GLU A 49 2.80 15.14 -26.35
CA GLU A 49 3.55 16.37 -26.64
C GLU A 49 4.67 16.59 -25.62
N ARG A 50 4.41 16.32 -24.35
CA ARG A 50 5.42 16.47 -23.30
C ARG A 50 6.57 15.48 -23.46
N PHE A 51 6.29 14.21 -23.76
CA PHE A 51 7.35 13.22 -24.02
C PHE A 51 8.21 13.68 -25.17
N TYR A 52 7.57 14.08 -26.27
CA TYR A 52 8.25 14.61 -27.45
C TYR A 52 9.15 15.81 -27.12
N MET A 53 8.64 16.79 -26.36
CA MET A 53 9.43 17.95 -25.92
C MET A 53 10.59 17.56 -24.99
N SER A 54 10.38 16.61 -24.08
CA SER A 54 11.36 16.22 -23.06
C SER A 54 12.54 15.42 -23.60
N THR A 55 12.33 14.67 -24.68
CA THR A 55 13.36 13.85 -25.31
C THR A 55 13.88 14.46 -26.61
N CYS A 56 13.42 15.67 -26.96
CA CYS A 56 13.73 16.33 -28.23
C CYS A 56 13.42 15.47 -29.47
N GLY A 57 12.42 14.59 -29.38
CA GLY A 57 11.99 13.71 -30.47
C GLY A 57 12.67 12.34 -30.52
N ASP A 58 13.86 12.17 -29.92
CA ASP A 58 14.51 10.85 -29.82
C ASP A 58 13.82 10.01 -28.73
N ASP A 59 13.60 8.71 -28.93
CA ASP A 59 12.98 7.78 -27.96
C ASP A 59 11.62 8.19 -27.34
N TYR A 60 10.92 9.20 -27.88
CA TYR A 60 9.64 9.65 -27.31
C TYR A 60 8.58 8.55 -27.39
N GLN A 61 8.61 7.73 -28.45
CA GLN A 61 7.68 6.62 -28.64
C GLN A 61 7.88 5.55 -27.56
N GLU A 62 9.13 5.21 -27.25
CA GLU A 62 9.43 4.25 -26.18
C GLU A 62 9.05 4.80 -24.81
N SER A 63 9.35 6.08 -24.56
CA SER A 63 8.96 6.77 -23.32
C SER A 63 7.44 6.80 -23.15
N ALA A 64 6.70 7.12 -24.22
CA ALA A 64 5.24 7.13 -24.23
C ALA A 64 4.66 5.73 -24.01
N ARG A 65 5.21 4.69 -24.66
CA ARG A 65 4.78 3.30 -24.45
C ARG A 65 5.01 2.85 -23.01
N LYS A 66 6.18 3.17 -22.45
CA LYS A 66 6.56 2.83 -21.08
C LYS A 66 5.67 3.52 -20.03
N GLU A 67 5.23 4.75 -20.28
CA GLU A 67 4.45 5.50 -19.29
C GLU A 67 2.92 5.42 -19.50
N LEU A 68 2.41 5.25 -20.73
CA LEU A 68 0.97 5.29 -21.00
C LEU A 68 0.32 3.91 -21.14
N ILE A 69 1.03 2.87 -21.59
CA ILE A 69 0.44 1.53 -21.73
C ILE A 69 -0.02 0.99 -20.37
N ASN A 70 -1.17 0.31 -20.34
CA ASN A 70 -1.92 -0.15 -19.17
C ASN A 70 -2.57 0.93 -18.31
N LYS A 71 -2.37 2.23 -18.58
CA LYS A 71 -3.12 3.28 -17.88
C LYS A 71 -4.58 3.30 -18.33
N LEU A 72 -5.45 3.75 -17.43
CA LEU A 72 -6.86 3.94 -17.69
C LEU A 72 -7.12 5.37 -18.19
N VAL A 73 -7.84 5.47 -19.31
CA VAL A 73 -8.28 6.72 -19.91
C VAL A 73 -9.80 6.84 -19.87
N LEU A 74 -10.27 8.05 -19.62
CA LEU A 74 -11.69 8.41 -19.66
C LEU A 74 -11.97 9.16 -20.96
N THR A 75 -12.86 8.62 -21.78
CA THR A 75 -13.37 9.27 -22.99
C THR A 75 -14.54 10.16 -22.62
N ARG A 76 -14.48 11.46 -22.95
CA ARG A 76 -15.48 12.44 -22.47
C ARG A 76 -16.84 12.36 -23.14
N TYR A 77 -16.87 11.95 -24.40
CA TYR A 77 -18.09 11.93 -25.21
C TYR A 77 -19.07 10.82 -24.78
N ASP A 78 -18.59 9.75 -24.18
CA ASP A 78 -19.40 8.63 -23.70
C ASP A 78 -19.19 8.30 -22.21
N ASN A 79 -18.29 9.00 -21.53
CA ASN A 79 -17.87 8.79 -20.14
C ASN A 79 -17.42 7.35 -19.84
N ARG A 80 -16.87 6.65 -20.84
CA ARG A 80 -16.34 5.29 -20.66
C ARG A 80 -14.88 5.33 -20.25
N THR A 81 -14.48 4.37 -19.42
CA THR A 81 -13.08 4.19 -19.04
C THR A 81 -12.51 3.00 -19.80
N GLN A 82 -11.41 3.20 -20.51
CA GLN A 82 -10.73 2.19 -21.30
C GLN A 82 -9.28 2.05 -20.84
N ARG A 83 -8.72 0.85 -20.97
CA ARG A 83 -7.30 0.60 -20.69
C ARG A 83 -6.52 0.76 -21.98
N ILE A 84 -5.41 1.50 -21.94
CA ILE A 84 -4.48 1.60 -23.07
C ILE A 84 -3.75 0.26 -23.19
N ASP A 85 -3.91 -0.44 -24.31
CA ASP A 85 -3.17 -1.67 -24.60
C ASP A 85 -1.91 -1.40 -25.43
N ASN A 86 -1.96 -0.42 -26.34
CA ASN A 86 -0.81 0.02 -27.11
C ASN A 86 -1.01 1.46 -27.63
N ILE A 87 -0.01 2.00 -28.30
CA ILE A 87 -0.08 3.26 -29.06
C ILE A 87 0.43 2.99 -30.47
N ASP A 88 -0.41 3.31 -31.44
CA ASP A 88 -0.08 3.24 -32.87
C ASP A 88 0.40 4.60 -33.34
N PHE A 89 1.69 4.67 -33.71
CA PHE A 89 2.32 5.89 -34.22
C PHE A 89 2.33 5.96 -35.76
N GLN A 90 1.84 4.92 -36.44
CA GLN A 90 1.75 4.87 -37.90
C GLN A 90 0.37 5.35 -38.38
N LEU A 91 -0.66 5.09 -37.59
CA LEU A 91 -2.03 5.54 -37.86
C LEU A 91 -2.31 6.89 -37.21
N THR A 92 -3.02 7.74 -37.95
CA THR A 92 -3.46 9.07 -37.52
C THR A 92 -4.97 9.23 -37.78
N PRO A 93 -5.66 10.15 -37.09
CA PRO A 93 -7.06 10.46 -37.37
C PRO A 93 -7.37 10.75 -38.85
N ALA A 94 -6.41 11.34 -39.58
CA ALA A 94 -6.53 11.62 -41.00
C ALA A 94 -6.35 10.39 -41.91
N THR A 95 -5.53 9.42 -41.51
CA THR A 95 -5.21 8.24 -42.33
C THR A 95 -6.07 7.03 -42.01
N PHE A 96 -6.70 7.00 -40.84
CA PHE A 96 -7.55 5.90 -40.42
C PHE A 96 -8.93 5.97 -41.10
N THR A 97 -9.32 4.85 -41.70
CA THR A 97 -10.64 4.64 -42.30
C THR A 97 -11.31 3.43 -41.67
N PHE A 98 -12.61 3.54 -41.37
CA PHE A 98 -13.39 2.37 -40.94
C PHE A 98 -13.49 1.35 -42.08
N ASN A 99 -13.46 0.05 -41.75
CA ASN A 99 -13.59 -1.06 -42.71
C ASN A 99 -15.03 -1.23 -43.26
N ASP A 100 -15.89 -0.24 -43.07
CA ASP A 100 -17.23 -0.21 -43.63
C ASP A 100 -17.18 0.48 -45.01
N ASP A 101 -18.12 0.13 -45.91
CA ASP A 101 -18.24 0.65 -47.29
C ASP A 101 -18.30 2.20 -47.42
N SER A 102 -18.29 2.93 -46.30
CA SER A 102 -18.43 4.38 -46.23
C SER A 102 -17.12 5.19 -46.32
N GLN A 103 -15.93 4.57 -46.28
CA GLN A 103 -14.62 5.27 -46.22
C GLN A 103 -14.61 6.48 -45.25
N THR A 104 -15.38 6.40 -44.16
CA THR A 104 -15.48 7.51 -43.20
C THR A 104 -14.16 7.64 -42.45
N THR A 105 -13.62 8.86 -42.35
CA THR A 105 -12.41 9.10 -41.55
C THR A 105 -12.74 9.16 -40.07
N LEU A 106 -11.73 8.99 -39.21
CA LEU A 106 -11.89 9.18 -37.77
C LEU A 106 -12.35 10.61 -37.42
N ILE A 107 -11.89 11.61 -38.18
CA ILE A 107 -12.28 13.02 -38.05
C ILE A 107 -13.78 13.20 -38.30
N ASP A 108 -14.28 12.68 -39.42
CA ASP A 108 -15.69 12.80 -39.80
C ASP A 108 -16.60 12.05 -38.83
N TYR A 109 -16.16 10.89 -38.32
CA TYR A 109 -16.90 10.13 -37.34
C TYR A 109 -17.12 10.91 -36.04
N TYR A 110 -16.07 11.52 -35.48
CA TYR A 110 -16.19 12.30 -34.24
C TYR A 110 -17.02 13.57 -34.42
N LEU A 111 -16.88 14.23 -35.58
CA LEU A 111 -17.68 15.41 -35.90
C LEU A 111 -19.16 15.07 -36.03
N ASN A 112 -19.51 14.04 -36.80
CA ASN A 112 -20.90 13.70 -37.09
C ASN A 112 -21.63 13.08 -35.89
N LYS A 113 -20.94 12.24 -35.09
CA LYS A 113 -21.56 11.49 -34.00
C LYS A 113 -21.58 12.23 -32.67
N PHE A 114 -20.52 12.99 -32.38
CA PHE A 114 -20.33 13.62 -31.07
C PHE A 114 -20.21 15.15 -31.14
N ASP A 115 -20.25 15.75 -32.34
CA ASP A 115 -20.03 17.19 -32.57
C ASP A 115 -18.68 17.67 -32.01
N MET A 116 -17.64 16.84 -32.25
CA MET A 116 -16.28 17.09 -31.75
C MET A 116 -15.28 17.27 -32.90
N THR A 117 -14.55 18.38 -32.88
CA THR A 117 -13.48 18.67 -33.85
C THR A 117 -12.12 18.23 -33.30
N ILE A 118 -11.38 17.43 -34.07
CA ILE A 118 -9.99 17.06 -33.79
C ILE A 118 -9.08 18.20 -34.21
N LYS A 119 -8.21 18.69 -33.31
CA LYS A 119 -7.33 19.84 -33.59
C LYS A 119 -6.03 19.45 -34.27
N ASP A 120 -5.46 18.32 -33.86
CA ASP A 120 -4.26 17.74 -34.48
C ASP A 120 -4.64 16.48 -35.28
N PRO A 121 -4.75 16.57 -36.62
CA PRO A 121 -5.06 15.42 -37.47
C PRO A 121 -3.93 14.38 -37.55
N ASP A 122 -2.70 14.74 -37.19
CA ASP A 122 -1.49 13.91 -37.34
C ASP A 122 -1.08 13.22 -36.03
N GLN A 123 -1.85 13.43 -34.95
CA GLN A 123 -1.60 12.77 -33.68
C GLN A 123 -1.68 11.23 -33.81
N PRO A 124 -0.87 10.46 -33.05
CA PRO A 124 -0.96 9.01 -33.05
C PRO A 124 -2.28 8.52 -32.45
N LEU A 125 -2.62 7.24 -32.58
CA LEU A 125 -3.84 6.67 -32.03
C LEU A 125 -3.56 5.77 -30.83
N ILE A 126 -4.44 5.82 -29.83
CA ILE A 126 -4.43 4.89 -28.70
C ILE A 126 -5.14 3.61 -29.10
N VAL A 127 -4.52 2.47 -28.82
CA VAL A 127 -5.09 1.15 -29.07
C VAL A 127 -5.67 0.59 -27.78
N TYR A 128 -6.90 0.11 -27.82
CA TYR A 128 -7.51 -0.66 -26.73
C TYR A 128 -8.24 -1.90 -27.26
N CYS A 129 -8.17 -2.97 -26.48
CA CYS A 129 -8.80 -4.25 -26.75
C CYS A 129 -9.81 -4.53 -25.62
N PRO A 130 -11.13 -4.45 -25.88
CA PRO A 130 -12.15 -4.73 -24.87
C PRO A 130 -12.03 -6.19 -24.40
N ARG A 131 -11.91 -6.39 -23.09
CA ARG A 131 -11.89 -7.72 -22.47
C ARG A 131 -13.28 -8.04 -21.94
N ARG A 132 -13.96 -9.05 -22.48
CA ARG A 132 -15.22 -9.57 -21.92
C ARG A 132 -14.91 -10.71 -20.95
N PRO A 133 -15.54 -10.75 -19.75
CA PRO A 133 -15.41 -11.88 -18.84
C PRO A 133 -15.89 -13.17 -19.52
N GLY A 134 -15.00 -14.18 -19.66
CA GLY A 134 -15.35 -15.53 -20.14
C GLY A 134 -15.06 -15.86 -21.61
N GLU A 135 -14.54 -14.92 -22.43
CA GLU A 135 -14.10 -15.21 -23.81
C GLU A 135 -12.62 -15.59 -23.87
N ASN A 136 -12.30 -16.70 -24.54
CA ASN A 136 -10.91 -17.10 -24.82
C ASN A 136 -10.23 -16.06 -25.73
N THR A 137 -8.99 -15.74 -25.40
CA THR A 137 -8.13 -14.64 -25.91
C THR A 137 -7.76 -14.67 -27.40
N THR A 138 -8.47 -15.42 -28.25
CA THR A 138 -8.04 -15.66 -29.64
C THR A 138 -8.62 -14.69 -30.67
N ASN A 139 -9.67 -13.91 -30.35
CA ASN A 139 -10.21 -12.85 -31.22
C ASN A 139 -10.49 -11.58 -30.40
N THR A 140 -9.48 -10.74 -30.19
CA THR A 140 -9.67 -9.43 -29.56
C THR A 140 -9.89 -8.39 -30.65
N GLU A 141 -11.10 -7.79 -30.70
CA GLU A 141 -11.38 -6.63 -31.55
C GLU A 141 -10.44 -5.48 -31.16
N VAL A 142 -9.56 -5.08 -32.08
CA VAL A 142 -8.64 -3.95 -31.85
C VAL A 142 -9.39 -2.66 -32.15
N ASN A 143 -9.49 -1.77 -31.17
CA ASN A 143 -10.17 -0.48 -31.32
C ASN A 143 -9.20 0.68 -31.10
N TYR A 144 -9.50 1.82 -31.75
CA TYR A 144 -8.66 3.01 -31.72
C TYR A 144 -9.37 4.20 -31.08
N LEU A 145 -8.63 4.98 -30.30
CA LEU A 145 -9.09 6.20 -29.65
C LEU A 145 -8.17 7.37 -29.99
N VAL A 146 -8.74 8.57 -30.06
CA VAL A 146 -8.00 9.81 -30.34
C VAL A 146 -7.44 10.36 -29.01
N PRO A 147 -6.10 10.51 -28.86
CA PRO A 147 -5.49 10.98 -27.62
C PRO A 147 -6.02 12.31 -27.10
N GLU A 148 -6.42 13.24 -27.98
CA GLU A 148 -6.99 14.53 -27.60
C GLU A 148 -8.28 14.39 -26.77
N PHE A 149 -9.04 13.32 -26.98
CA PHE A 149 -10.31 13.07 -26.28
C PHE A 149 -10.19 12.06 -25.14
N CYS A 150 -8.97 11.55 -24.90
CA CYS A 150 -8.67 10.57 -23.86
C CYS A 150 -8.02 11.26 -22.67
N TYR A 151 -8.74 11.34 -21.56
CA TYR A 151 -8.24 11.95 -20.33
C TYR A 151 -7.62 10.90 -19.42
N LEU A 152 -6.39 11.13 -18.97
CA LEU A 152 -5.74 10.20 -18.05
C LEU A 152 -6.46 10.21 -16.70
N THR A 153 -6.76 9.03 -16.19
CA THR A 153 -7.36 8.88 -14.86
C THR A 153 -6.26 8.65 -13.82
N GLY A 154 -6.43 9.25 -12.63
CA GLY A 154 -5.44 9.20 -11.57
C GLY A 154 -4.36 10.29 -11.67
N LEU A 155 -3.45 10.28 -10.71
CA LEU A 155 -2.25 11.11 -10.70
C LEU A 155 -1.17 10.44 -11.54
N SER A 156 -0.40 11.20 -12.32
CA SER A 156 0.79 10.64 -12.96
C SER A 156 1.83 10.22 -11.92
N ASP A 157 2.62 9.18 -12.18
CA ASP A 157 3.67 8.72 -11.27
C ASP A 157 4.68 9.84 -10.97
N ARG A 158 4.86 10.77 -11.92
CA ARG A 158 5.63 12.00 -11.71
C ARG A 158 4.99 12.92 -10.68
N ALA A 159 3.67 13.17 -10.76
CA ALA A 159 2.95 13.96 -9.77
C ALA A 159 2.93 13.30 -8.39
N HIS A 160 2.92 11.96 -8.32
CA HIS A 160 3.12 11.22 -7.07
C HIS A 160 4.52 11.39 -6.47
N ARG A 161 5.56 11.46 -7.32
CA ARG A 161 6.96 11.62 -6.90
C ARG A 161 7.29 13.05 -6.49
N ASP A 162 6.68 14.05 -7.12
CA ASP A 162 6.91 15.46 -6.80
C ASP A 162 6.12 15.90 -5.55
N ALA A 163 6.85 16.27 -4.49
CA ALA A 163 6.25 16.77 -3.25
C ALA A 163 5.51 18.11 -3.44
N ARG A 164 5.90 18.93 -4.42
CA ARG A 164 5.21 20.19 -4.76
C ARG A 164 3.93 19.90 -5.52
N ALA A 165 3.97 19.04 -6.54
CA ALA A 165 2.78 18.60 -7.27
C ALA A 165 1.73 18.00 -6.32
N ARG A 166 2.13 17.17 -5.35
CA ARG A 166 1.24 16.66 -4.27
C ARG A 166 0.63 17.78 -3.43
N LYS A 167 1.40 18.82 -3.07
CA LYS A 167 0.87 19.99 -2.33
C LYS A 167 -0.11 20.82 -3.15
N THR A 168 0.13 21.02 -4.46
CA THR A 168 -0.79 21.71 -5.38
C THR A 168 -1.98 20.87 -5.83
N HIS A 169 -1.91 19.54 -5.76
CA HIS A 169 -3.03 18.63 -6.04
C HIS A 169 -4.13 18.72 -4.98
N ASN A 170 -3.81 19.20 -3.77
CA ASN A 170 -4.73 19.34 -2.64
C ASN A 170 -5.65 20.56 -2.78
N LEU A 171 -6.45 20.62 -3.85
CA LEU A 171 -7.46 21.67 -4.06
C LEU A 171 -8.81 21.36 -3.39
N ILE A 172 -9.07 20.09 -3.06
CA ILE A 172 -10.19 19.72 -2.17
C ILE A 172 -9.73 19.97 -0.73
N PRO A 173 -10.55 20.57 0.14
CA PRO A 173 -10.22 20.66 1.56
C PRO A 173 -9.97 19.26 2.11
N LEU A 174 -8.71 18.93 2.41
CA LEU A 174 -8.35 17.63 2.97
C LEU A 174 -8.61 17.55 4.47
N ASN A 175 -8.90 18.69 5.12
CA ASN A 175 -9.29 18.70 6.51
C ASN A 175 -10.77 18.34 6.67
N SER A 176 -11.11 17.78 7.83
CA SER A 176 -12.46 17.32 8.17
C SER A 176 -13.51 18.44 8.02
N ALA A 177 -13.15 19.68 8.37
CA ALA A 177 -14.05 20.83 8.32
C ALA A 177 -14.49 21.20 6.89
N GLY A 178 -13.56 21.29 5.94
CA GLY A 178 -13.91 21.67 4.59
C GLY A 178 -14.67 20.58 3.83
N ARG A 179 -14.42 19.30 4.12
CA ARG A 179 -15.26 18.20 3.59
C ARG A 179 -16.67 18.23 4.13
N GLN A 180 -16.86 18.51 5.43
CA GLN A 180 -18.19 18.68 6.00
C GLN A 180 -18.95 19.83 5.34
N ALA A 181 -18.27 20.93 5.01
CA ALA A 181 -18.86 22.03 4.26
C ALA A 181 -19.32 21.60 2.86
N GLU A 182 -18.52 20.80 2.15
CA GLU A 182 -18.89 20.25 0.83
C GLU A 182 -20.06 19.25 0.89
N ILE A 183 -20.11 18.38 1.92
CA ILE A 183 -21.24 17.48 2.14
C ILE A 183 -22.52 18.30 2.40
N SER A 184 -22.42 19.30 3.27
CA SER A 184 -23.53 20.21 3.58
C SER A 184 -23.99 20.96 2.32
N HIS A 185 -23.05 21.42 1.49
CA HIS A 185 -23.34 22.07 0.22
C HIS A 185 -24.04 21.13 -0.77
N PHE A 186 -23.56 19.90 -0.94
CA PHE A 186 -24.18 18.91 -1.81
C PHE A 186 -25.60 18.55 -1.38
N HIS A 187 -25.79 18.33 -0.09
CA HIS A 187 -27.11 18.08 0.47
C HIS A 187 -28.07 19.26 0.22
N HIS A 188 -27.59 20.50 0.36
CA HIS A 188 -28.36 21.70 0.02
C HIS A 188 -28.70 21.80 -1.47
N MET A 189 -27.77 21.42 -2.35
CA MET A 189 -28.03 21.35 -3.80
C MET A 189 -29.15 20.37 -4.13
N ILE A 190 -29.15 19.17 -3.53
CA ILE A 190 -30.21 18.17 -3.75
C ILE A 190 -31.56 18.74 -3.33
N ARG A 191 -31.65 19.34 -2.13
CA ARG A 191 -32.91 19.90 -1.61
C ARG A 191 -33.45 21.07 -2.44
N ARG A 192 -32.57 21.87 -3.04
CA ARG A 192 -32.98 22.99 -3.91
C ARG A 192 -33.44 22.54 -5.29
N ASN A 193 -33.03 21.36 -5.75
CA ASN A 193 -33.45 20.84 -7.04
C ASN A 193 -34.84 20.17 -6.95
N ILE A 194 -35.86 20.92 -7.36
CA ILE A 194 -37.27 20.49 -7.32
C ILE A 194 -37.48 19.18 -8.09
N ALA A 195 -36.80 18.97 -9.22
CA ALA A 195 -36.94 17.75 -10.01
C ALA A 195 -36.41 16.53 -9.24
N THR A 196 -35.26 16.65 -8.60
CA THR A 196 -34.65 15.59 -7.78
C THR A 196 -35.50 15.24 -6.57
N VAL A 197 -36.00 16.25 -5.84
CA VAL A 197 -36.85 16.03 -4.66
C VAL A 197 -38.15 15.32 -5.03
N LYS A 198 -38.80 15.73 -6.14
CA LYS A 198 -40.01 15.06 -6.64
C LYS A 198 -39.71 13.59 -7.00
N TYR A 199 -38.59 13.34 -7.67
CA TYR A 199 -38.20 11.98 -8.03
C TYR A 199 -37.97 11.11 -6.79
N LEU A 200 -37.22 11.58 -5.80
CA LEU A 200 -36.99 10.86 -4.54
C LEU A 200 -38.30 10.58 -3.79
N ALA A 201 -39.22 11.56 -3.77
CA ALA A 201 -40.52 11.41 -3.13
C ALA A 201 -41.41 10.34 -3.77
N LEU A 202 -41.31 10.13 -5.10
CA LEU A 202 -42.02 9.04 -5.78
C LEU A 202 -41.57 7.66 -5.28
N TRP A 203 -40.30 7.53 -4.89
CA TRP A 203 -39.75 6.32 -4.29
C TRP A 203 -39.94 6.27 -2.77
N GLY A 204 -40.60 7.26 -2.16
CA GLY A 204 -40.74 7.37 -0.70
C GLY A 204 -39.42 7.65 0.02
N ILE A 205 -38.39 8.12 -0.69
CA ILE A 205 -37.04 8.35 -0.14
C ILE A 205 -36.94 9.80 0.32
N ASN A 206 -36.46 9.99 1.54
CA ASN A 206 -36.11 11.30 2.08
C ASN A 206 -34.66 11.28 2.61
N ILE A 207 -33.85 12.25 2.17
CA ILE A 207 -32.46 12.38 2.62
C ILE A 207 -32.43 13.29 3.86
N VAL A 208 -32.05 12.69 4.98
CA VAL A 208 -31.95 13.35 6.28
C VAL A 208 -30.79 14.37 6.26
N SER A 209 -30.99 15.54 6.86
CA SER A 209 -30.00 16.65 6.88
C SER A 209 -28.90 16.51 7.91
N THR A 210 -29.08 15.63 8.88
CA THR A 210 -28.13 15.44 9.97
C THR A 210 -27.24 14.25 9.63
N ASN A 211 -25.92 14.47 9.63
CA ASN A 211 -24.96 13.38 9.61
C ASN A 211 -25.28 12.44 10.79
N ILE A 212 -25.20 11.14 10.56
CA ILE A 212 -25.49 10.13 11.59
C ILE A 212 -24.40 10.23 12.65
N SER A 213 -24.81 10.46 13.90
CA SER A 213 -23.92 10.37 15.06
C SER A 213 -23.65 8.91 15.35
N ILE A 214 -22.43 8.44 15.07
CA ILE A 214 -22.02 7.10 15.46
C ILE A 214 -21.43 7.19 16.87
N HIS A 215 -22.03 6.48 17.81
CA HIS A 215 -21.45 6.33 19.14
C HIS A 215 -20.19 5.46 19.04
N SER A 216 -19.06 6.01 19.49
CA SER A 216 -17.86 5.22 19.76
C SER A 216 -17.82 4.86 21.23
N SER A 217 -17.62 3.58 21.52
CA SER A 217 -17.14 3.15 22.82
C SER A 217 -15.62 3.00 22.73
N ILE A 218 -14.90 3.77 23.53
CA ILE A 218 -13.50 3.47 23.83
C ILE A 218 -13.53 2.88 25.24
N ASP A 219 -13.23 1.59 25.35
CA ASP A 219 -13.14 0.93 26.66
C ASP A 219 -11.94 1.52 27.42
N GLU A 220 -12.18 2.16 28.56
CA GLU A 220 -11.13 2.86 29.33
C GLU A 220 -9.99 1.93 29.78
N SER A 221 -10.21 0.62 29.82
CA SER A 221 -9.16 -0.37 30.08
C SER A 221 -8.03 -0.39 29.04
N TYR A 222 -8.22 0.20 27.86
CA TYR A 222 -7.17 0.32 26.85
C TYR A 222 -6.04 1.29 27.24
N ARG A 223 -6.25 2.16 28.24
CA ARG A 223 -5.25 3.17 28.67
C ARG A 223 -4.04 2.59 29.40
N LYS A 224 -4.05 1.30 29.75
CA LYS A 224 -2.97 0.63 30.48
C LYS A 224 -2.32 -0.43 29.61
N ILE A 225 -1.67 0.00 28.53
CA ILE A 225 -0.81 -0.89 27.75
C ILE A 225 0.59 -0.85 28.36
N SER A 226 1.07 -2.03 28.75
CA SER A 226 2.43 -2.20 29.24
C SER A 226 3.30 -2.80 28.14
N TYR A 227 4.40 -2.13 27.84
CA TYR A 227 5.45 -2.67 26.97
C TYR A 227 6.60 -3.14 27.87
N ASN A 228 6.99 -4.42 27.76
CA ASN A 228 8.05 -5.00 28.61
C ASN A 228 7.85 -4.71 30.12
N ASP A 229 6.64 -4.86 30.64
CA ASP A 229 6.26 -4.57 32.04
C ASP A 229 6.35 -3.08 32.48
N VAL A 230 6.64 -2.15 31.56
CA VAL A 230 6.54 -0.71 31.77
C VAL A 230 5.17 -0.20 31.33
N VAL A 231 4.36 0.26 32.30
CA VAL A 231 3.04 0.86 32.05
C VAL A 231 3.23 2.22 31.40
N LEU A 232 2.66 2.42 30.21
CA LEU A 232 2.46 3.75 29.66
C LEU A 232 1.17 4.30 30.29
N GLU A 233 1.30 5.25 31.22
CA GLU A 233 0.15 6.02 31.72
C GLU A 233 -0.02 7.26 30.83
N ASP A 234 -1.22 7.44 30.28
CA ASP A 234 -1.60 8.66 29.58
C ASP A 234 -1.82 9.77 30.63
N ASP A 235 -0.77 10.53 30.96
CA ASP A 235 -0.92 11.77 31.74
C ASP A 235 -1.47 12.88 30.83
N GLU A 236 -2.68 13.36 31.12
CA GLU A 236 -3.37 14.44 30.39
C GLU A 236 -2.56 15.75 30.33
N GLU A 237 -1.55 15.94 31.18
CA GLU A 237 -0.68 17.13 31.20
C GLU A 237 0.47 17.11 30.17
N ASN A 238 0.76 15.98 29.52
CA ASN A 238 1.85 15.87 28.52
C ASN A 238 1.40 16.04 27.06
N GLU A 239 0.12 16.34 26.80
CA GLU A 239 -0.44 16.48 25.45
C GLU A 239 0.27 17.52 24.56
N GLN A 240 0.95 18.51 25.15
CA GLN A 240 1.68 19.55 24.43
C GLN A 240 3.18 19.27 24.24
N LYS A 241 3.75 18.26 24.90
CA LYS A 241 5.19 17.95 24.83
C LYS A 241 5.54 16.75 23.94
N ASP A 242 4.58 15.86 23.68
CA ASP A 242 4.78 14.65 22.87
C ASP A 242 4.69 14.90 21.34
N THR A 243 4.48 16.15 20.90
CA THR A 243 4.43 16.53 19.49
C THR A 243 5.78 16.89 18.87
N GLN A 244 6.87 16.84 19.66
CA GLN A 244 8.24 16.94 19.16
C GLN A 244 9.10 15.81 19.72
N ASP A 245 9.49 14.88 18.85
CA ASP A 245 10.84 14.30 18.75
C ASP A 245 11.54 13.76 20.01
N ASN A 246 10.81 13.37 21.06
CA ASN A 246 11.39 12.69 22.24
C ASN A 246 11.28 11.15 22.18
N ASP A 247 11.35 10.59 20.97
CA ASP A 247 11.48 9.15 20.71
C ASP A 247 12.86 8.59 21.16
N HIS A 248 13.77 9.48 21.58
CA HIS A 248 15.06 9.17 22.22
C HIS A 248 14.95 8.70 23.68
N SER A 249 13.82 8.91 24.34
CA SER A 249 13.61 8.53 25.76
C SER A 249 13.34 7.04 25.97
N TYR A 250 13.14 6.31 24.88
CA TYR A 250 12.75 4.92 24.91
C TYR A 250 14.01 4.04 25.04
N GLY A 251 14.21 3.48 26.23
CA GLY A 251 15.33 2.60 26.57
C GLY A 251 15.50 1.37 25.67
N HIS A 252 16.53 0.57 25.97
CA HIS A 252 17.07 -0.52 25.15
C HIS A 252 16.03 -1.38 24.42
N PHE A 253 16.39 -1.82 23.20
CA PHE A 253 15.64 -2.83 22.47
C PHE A 253 15.52 -4.11 23.31
N THR A 254 14.37 -4.79 23.25
CA THR A 254 14.12 -6.04 23.99
C THR A 254 15.08 -7.15 23.57
N ASN A 255 15.34 -7.27 22.26
CA ASN A 255 16.28 -8.24 21.71
C ASN A 255 17.10 -7.56 20.59
N PRO A 256 18.18 -6.84 20.93
CA PRO A 256 19.06 -6.22 19.94
C PRO A 256 19.96 -7.28 19.29
N ILE A 257 20.07 -7.24 17.97
CA ILE A 257 21.05 -8.05 17.24
C ILE A 257 22.30 -7.21 16.97
N GLU A 258 23.45 -7.72 17.42
CA GLU A 258 24.73 -7.07 17.18
C GLU A 258 25.08 -7.06 15.68
N LEU A 259 25.39 -5.87 15.15
CA LEU A 259 25.80 -5.70 13.76
C LEU A 259 27.32 -5.62 13.68
N THR A 260 27.94 -6.77 13.43
CA THR A 260 29.40 -6.95 13.46
C THR A 260 30.05 -6.88 12.09
N ASN A 261 29.49 -7.57 11.10
CA ASN A 261 30.06 -7.72 9.77
C ASN A 261 29.04 -7.28 8.71
N TRP A 262 29.19 -6.05 8.23
CA TRP A 262 28.26 -5.44 7.28
C TRP A 262 28.99 -4.53 6.30
N LEU A 263 28.40 -4.36 5.13
CA LEU A 263 28.96 -3.54 4.05
C LEU A 263 28.26 -2.18 3.98
N LEU A 264 29.02 -1.14 3.65
CA LEU A 264 28.49 0.16 3.24
C LEU A 264 28.97 0.50 1.83
N ILE A 265 28.02 0.60 0.88
CA ILE A 265 28.29 0.89 -0.53
C ILE A 265 27.81 2.31 -0.85
N TYR A 266 28.71 3.14 -1.39
CA TYR A 266 28.41 4.54 -1.71
C TYR A 266 29.31 5.11 -2.82
N PRO A 267 28.85 6.14 -3.56
CA PRO A 267 29.70 6.90 -4.47
C PRO A 267 30.82 7.65 -3.72
N LYS A 268 32.04 7.70 -4.26
CA LYS A 268 33.21 8.38 -3.65
C LYS A 268 32.93 9.82 -3.23
N VAL A 269 32.09 10.52 -3.97
CA VAL A 269 31.65 11.90 -3.67
C VAL A 269 30.84 12.04 -2.38
N ASP A 270 30.38 10.93 -1.80
CA ASP A 270 29.55 10.86 -0.60
C ASP A 270 30.32 10.32 0.62
N GLU A 271 31.65 10.17 0.54
CA GLU A 271 32.48 9.58 1.60
C GLU A 271 32.36 10.28 2.96
N ASP A 272 32.47 11.62 2.96
CA ASP A 272 32.33 12.40 4.20
C ASP A 272 30.94 12.20 4.82
N ARG A 273 29.90 12.16 3.98
CA ARG A 273 28.52 11.97 4.46
C ARG A 273 28.26 10.55 4.94
N ALA A 274 28.81 9.55 4.26
CA ALA A 274 28.77 8.16 4.67
C ALA A 274 29.37 7.98 6.07
N SER A 275 30.52 8.62 6.32
CA SER A 275 31.20 8.60 7.62
C SER A 275 30.36 9.22 8.74
N ILE A 276 29.74 10.39 8.49
CA ILE A 276 28.84 11.04 9.45
C ILE A 276 27.63 10.15 9.77
N TYR A 277 27.04 9.55 8.73
CA TYR A 277 25.91 8.62 8.87
C TYR A 277 26.28 7.39 9.72
N VAL A 278 27.42 6.74 9.45
CA VAL A 278 27.90 5.59 10.22
C VAL A 278 28.10 5.95 11.68
N ASN A 279 28.77 7.07 11.96
CA ASN A 279 29.01 7.51 13.33
C ASN A 279 27.70 7.75 14.10
N MET A 280 26.72 8.41 13.48
CA MET A 280 25.41 8.62 14.10
C MET A 280 24.67 7.28 14.32
N LEU A 281 24.70 6.39 13.34
CA LEU A 281 24.07 5.07 13.45
C LEU A 281 24.67 4.27 14.62
N ARG A 282 26.00 4.29 14.78
CA ARG A 282 26.72 3.64 15.89
C ARG A 282 26.35 4.25 17.23
N GLN A 283 26.31 5.58 17.32
CA GLN A 283 25.91 6.30 18.54
C GLN A 283 24.49 5.91 18.97
N VAL A 284 23.53 5.96 18.05
CA VAL A 284 22.14 5.64 18.36
C VAL A 284 21.96 4.15 18.64
N GLY A 285 22.64 3.27 17.91
CA GLY A 285 22.67 1.83 18.19
C GLY A 285 23.11 1.56 19.64
N GLN A 286 24.20 2.19 20.08
CA GLN A 286 24.68 2.06 21.45
C GLN A 286 23.65 2.54 22.49
N GLN A 287 22.99 3.68 22.25
CA GLN A 287 21.92 4.19 23.12
C GLN A 287 20.73 3.20 23.22
N GLN A 288 20.47 2.44 22.16
CA GLN A 288 19.40 1.45 22.09
C GLN A 288 19.86 0.03 22.51
N GLY A 289 21.13 -0.14 22.93
CA GLY A 289 21.68 -1.46 23.31
C GLY A 289 21.96 -2.39 22.14
N MET A 290 22.02 -1.87 20.92
CA MET A 290 22.38 -2.58 19.70
C MET A 290 23.78 -2.14 19.27
N PRO A 291 24.85 -2.87 19.63
CA PRO A 291 26.19 -2.51 19.20
C PRO A 291 26.29 -2.64 17.67
N ILE A 292 26.80 -1.58 17.04
CA ILE A 292 27.03 -1.51 15.60
C ILE A 292 28.51 -1.22 15.38
N ASN A 293 29.19 -2.14 14.70
CA ASN A 293 30.61 -2.03 14.38
C ASN A 293 30.82 -1.18 13.13
N GLU A 294 32.08 -0.78 12.88
CA GLU A 294 32.47 -0.08 11.66
C GLU A 294 32.22 -1.00 10.44
N PRO A 295 31.51 -0.54 9.40
CA PRO A 295 31.29 -1.34 8.20
C PRO A 295 32.55 -1.48 7.36
N ILE A 296 32.53 -2.47 6.46
CA ILE A 296 33.47 -2.52 5.35
C ILE A 296 32.97 -1.55 4.27
N HIS A 297 33.78 -0.52 4.00
CA HIS A 297 33.46 0.54 3.04
C HIS A 297 33.80 0.12 1.61
N VAL A 298 32.82 0.17 0.71
CA VAL A 298 32.99 -0.08 -0.73
C VAL A 298 32.66 1.21 -1.48
N LYS A 299 33.70 1.84 -2.02
CA LYS A 299 33.59 3.13 -2.71
C LYS A 299 33.43 2.93 -4.21
N MET A 300 32.46 3.61 -4.80
CA MET A 300 32.15 3.54 -6.24
C MET A 300 32.41 4.88 -6.94
N ASP A 301 32.69 4.85 -8.24
CA ASP A 301 32.97 6.07 -9.00
C ASP A 301 31.70 6.87 -9.34
N ASP A 302 30.59 6.18 -9.56
CA ASP A 302 29.29 6.77 -9.91
C ASP A 302 28.13 6.16 -9.11
N ASP A 303 26.90 6.55 -9.47
CA ASP A 303 25.64 6.12 -8.85
C ASP A 303 24.79 5.29 -9.85
N GLU A 304 25.44 4.67 -10.85
CA GLU A 304 24.75 3.88 -11.88
C GLU A 304 24.39 2.46 -11.42
N THR A 305 23.31 1.94 -11.98
CA THR A 305 22.73 0.64 -11.60
C THR A 305 23.74 -0.51 -11.74
N ASP A 306 24.51 -0.54 -12.82
CA ASP A 306 25.50 -1.60 -13.08
C ASP A 306 26.67 -1.53 -12.10
N THR A 307 27.08 -0.33 -11.69
CA THR A 307 28.14 -0.13 -10.70
C THR A 307 27.75 -0.70 -9.34
N TYR A 308 26.51 -0.45 -8.89
CA TYR A 308 25.97 -1.10 -7.68
C TYR A 308 25.91 -2.63 -7.82
N ALA A 309 25.46 -3.14 -8.97
CA ALA A 309 25.36 -4.57 -9.21
C ALA A 309 26.74 -5.25 -9.12
N ASN A 310 27.75 -4.65 -9.76
CA ASN A 310 29.12 -5.16 -9.73
C ASN A 310 29.73 -5.08 -8.32
N ALA A 311 29.50 -3.98 -7.60
CA ALA A 311 29.96 -3.83 -6.22
C ALA A 311 29.35 -4.89 -5.30
N LEU A 312 28.05 -5.17 -5.42
CA LEU A 312 27.38 -6.23 -4.65
C LEU A 312 27.96 -7.60 -4.96
N ARG A 313 28.03 -7.99 -6.24
CA ARG A 313 28.52 -9.32 -6.64
C ARG A 313 29.99 -9.57 -6.28
N SER A 314 30.80 -8.52 -6.24
CA SER A 314 32.24 -8.64 -5.94
C SER A 314 32.55 -8.69 -4.44
N ASN A 315 31.66 -8.19 -3.59
CA ASN A 315 31.95 -8.01 -2.15
C ASN A 315 31.02 -8.81 -1.23
N LEU A 316 29.84 -9.23 -1.68
CA LEU A 316 28.93 -10.04 -0.88
C LEU A 316 29.43 -11.48 -0.75
N ASN A 317 29.25 -12.03 0.45
CA ASN A 317 29.49 -13.42 0.78
C ASN A 317 28.59 -13.83 1.97
N GLU A 318 28.58 -15.11 2.31
CA GLU A 318 27.70 -15.68 3.35
C GLU A 318 27.96 -15.13 4.78
N GLN A 319 29.12 -14.50 5.02
CA GLN A 319 29.46 -13.93 6.33
C GLN A 319 28.91 -12.52 6.56
N ILE A 320 28.46 -11.85 5.50
CA ILE A 320 27.92 -10.49 5.58
C ILE A 320 26.49 -10.53 6.14
N GLN A 321 26.27 -9.88 7.28
CA GLN A 321 24.95 -9.83 7.93
C GLN A 321 23.98 -8.90 7.21
N LEU A 322 24.48 -7.78 6.67
CA LEU A 322 23.68 -6.75 6.01
C LEU A 322 24.54 -5.91 5.07
N VAL A 323 23.92 -5.36 4.02
CA VAL A 323 24.51 -4.32 3.18
C VAL A 323 23.66 -3.05 3.21
N SER A 324 24.29 -1.94 3.54
CA SER A 324 23.71 -0.59 3.47
C SER A 324 24.19 0.12 2.21
N LEU A 325 23.28 0.75 1.47
CA LEU A 325 23.59 1.42 0.21
C LEU A 325 23.09 2.86 0.22
N ILE A 326 23.99 3.83 0.02
CA ILE A 326 23.61 5.24 -0.13
C ILE A 326 23.35 5.52 -1.60
N VAL A 327 22.15 5.96 -1.96
CA VAL A 327 21.73 6.26 -3.35
C VAL A 327 21.31 7.72 -3.52
N LYS A 328 21.56 8.33 -4.68
CA LYS A 328 21.21 9.76 -4.88
C LYS A 328 19.73 10.01 -5.15
N SER A 329 19.01 9.02 -5.67
CA SER A 329 17.63 9.19 -6.18
C SER A 329 16.76 7.93 -6.03
N ARG A 330 15.45 8.07 -6.26
CA ARG A 330 14.47 6.96 -6.19
C ARG A 330 14.30 6.24 -7.53
N ARG A 331 15.41 5.93 -8.20
CA ARG A 331 15.43 5.16 -9.44
C ARG A 331 14.94 3.72 -9.20
N ILE A 332 13.84 3.35 -9.83
CA ILE A 332 13.16 2.05 -9.64
C ILE A 332 14.01 0.92 -10.20
N ASP A 333 14.60 1.12 -11.38
CA ASP A 333 15.51 0.17 -12.02
C ASP A 333 16.67 -0.22 -11.09
N ARG A 334 17.30 0.78 -10.45
CA ARG A 334 18.37 0.54 -9.48
C ARG A 334 17.88 -0.23 -8.25
N TYR A 335 16.74 0.16 -7.69
CA TYR A 335 16.15 -0.51 -6.53
C TYR A 335 15.83 -1.98 -6.85
N ASN A 336 15.22 -2.25 -8.00
CA ASN A 336 14.88 -3.59 -8.46
C ASN A 336 16.14 -4.44 -8.63
N THR A 337 17.17 -3.93 -9.30
CA THR A 337 18.44 -4.66 -9.47
C THR A 337 19.10 -5.02 -8.15
N ILE A 338 19.21 -4.06 -7.21
CA ILE A 338 19.79 -4.30 -5.88
C ILE A 338 19.00 -5.40 -5.14
N LYS A 339 17.66 -5.29 -5.11
CA LYS A 339 16.80 -6.27 -4.44
C LYS A 339 16.85 -7.64 -5.11
N ARG A 340 16.90 -7.73 -6.44
CA ARG A 340 17.05 -9.00 -7.16
C ARG A 340 18.34 -9.72 -6.75
N ILE A 341 19.48 -9.02 -6.78
CA ILE A 341 20.76 -9.61 -6.39
C ILE A 341 20.68 -10.10 -4.94
N CYS A 342 20.21 -9.27 -4.02
CA CYS A 342 20.29 -9.57 -2.58
C CYS A 342 19.17 -10.49 -2.05
N CYS A 343 18.08 -10.67 -2.80
CA CYS A 343 16.98 -11.55 -2.41
C CYS A 343 16.97 -12.88 -3.20
N ILE A 344 17.63 -12.95 -4.36
CA ILE A 344 17.59 -14.13 -5.25
C ILE A 344 18.98 -14.72 -5.41
N GLU A 345 19.95 -13.93 -5.88
CA GLU A 345 21.30 -14.41 -6.24
C GLU A 345 22.16 -14.69 -5.00
N ILE A 346 22.34 -13.68 -4.14
CA ILE A 346 23.20 -13.71 -2.96
C ILE A 346 22.36 -13.22 -1.76
N PRO A 347 21.72 -14.13 -1.02
CA PRO A 347 20.76 -13.80 0.04
C PRO A 347 21.37 -12.93 1.15
N THR A 348 21.13 -11.62 1.12
CA THR A 348 21.65 -10.67 2.12
C THR A 348 20.63 -9.57 2.40
N PRO A 349 20.28 -9.31 3.68
CA PRO A 349 19.44 -8.16 4.03
C PRO A 349 20.04 -6.83 3.52
N THR A 350 19.18 -5.97 2.97
CA THR A 350 19.57 -4.69 2.36
C THR A 350 18.89 -3.51 3.05
N GLU A 351 19.65 -2.46 3.33
CA GLU A 351 19.15 -1.15 3.76
C GLU A 351 19.53 -0.09 2.72
N ILE A 352 18.55 0.48 2.02
CA ILE A 352 18.81 1.45 0.94
C ILE A 352 18.44 2.84 1.44
N VAL A 353 19.45 3.71 1.55
CA VAL A 353 19.35 5.03 2.15
C VAL A 353 19.49 6.11 1.08
N LEU A 354 18.52 7.01 1.00
CA LEU A 354 18.62 8.17 0.13
C LEU A 354 19.60 9.20 0.70
N ARG A 355 20.53 9.69 -0.13
CA ARG A 355 21.47 10.77 0.22
C ARG A 355 20.76 11.97 0.83
N SER A 356 19.61 12.37 0.27
CA SER A 356 18.82 13.49 0.79
C SER A 356 18.25 13.26 2.19
N THR A 357 17.95 12.01 2.55
CA THR A 357 17.37 11.66 3.86
C THR A 357 18.39 11.78 4.97
N ILE A 358 19.64 11.49 4.66
CA ILE A 358 20.73 11.64 5.61
C ILE A 358 21.43 12.98 5.44
N ALA A 359 20.96 13.96 4.66
CA ALA A 359 21.74 15.18 4.37
C ALA A 359 21.73 16.23 5.50
N ASP A 360 20.64 16.28 6.27
CA ASP A 360 20.41 17.27 7.33
C ASP A 360 20.87 16.72 8.68
N ASP A 361 21.78 17.44 9.35
CA ASP A 361 22.36 17.03 10.63
C ASP A 361 21.37 17.13 11.79
N ASP A 362 20.39 18.04 11.72
CA ASP A 362 19.40 18.22 12.78
C ASP A 362 18.41 17.05 12.83
N ILE A 363 18.11 16.46 11.67
CA ILE A 363 17.15 15.35 11.53
C ILE A 363 17.85 13.99 11.54
N LEU A 364 19.17 13.95 11.31
CA LEU A 364 19.95 12.71 11.20
C LEU A 364 19.81 11.76 12.40
N PRO A 365 19.79 12.21 13.68
CA PRO A 365 19.61 11.31 14.82
C PRO A 365 18.31 10.49 14.74
N ASN A 366 17.20 11.15 14.37
CA ASN A 366 15.89 10.51 14.20
C ASN A 366 15.87 9.56 13.00
N VAL A 367 16.54 9.94 11.91
CA VAL A 367 16.71 9.08 10.73
C VAL A 367 17.54 7.84 11.07
N ALA A 368 18.65 8.00 11.79
CA ALA A 368 19.55 6.94 12.19
C ALA A 368 18.88 5.98 13.19
N LEU A 369 18.15 6.50 14.19
CA LEU A 369 17.34 5.70 15.11
C LEU A 369 16.36 4.83 14.36
N ASN A 370 15.66 5.45 13.42
CA ASN A 370 14.76 4.73 12.55
C ASN A 370 15.53 3.64 11.81
N ILE A 371 16.62 3.94 11.10
CA ILE A 371 17.37 2.94 10.33
C ILE A 371 17.87 1.79 11.23
N ALA A 372 18.37 2.07 12.42
CA ALA A 372 18.78 1.05 13.39
C ALA A 372 17.63 0.09 13.74
N ARG A 373 16.41 0.61 13.92
CA ARG A 373 15.20 -0.20 14.14
C ARG A 373 14.90 -1.14 12.98
N ASP A 374 15.02 -0.67 11.73
CA ASP A 374 14.78 -1.50 10.53
C ASP A 374 15.86 -2.57 10.37
N ILE A 375 17.14 -2.21 10.60
CA ILE A 375 18.26 -3.15 10.60
C ILE A 375 18.01 -4.24 11.66
N ASN A 376 17.65 -3.85 12.88
CA ASN A 376 17.37 -4.81 13.95
C ASN A 376 16.28 -5.79 13.53
N PHE A 377 15.15 -5.32 12.98
CA PHE A 377 14.08 -6.19 12.48
C PHE A 377 14.54 -7.12 11.35
N LYS A 378 15.31 -6.61 10.38
CA LYS A 378 15.82 -7.40 9.25
C LYS A 378 16.71 -8.56 9.70
N LEU A 379 17.39 -8.38 10.83
CA LEU A 379 18.28 -9.37 11.44
C LEU A 379 17.58 -10.27 12.48
N GLY A 380 16.25 -10.14 12.65
CA GLY A 380 15.46 -10.94 13.60
C GLY A 380 15.38 -10.38 15.03
N GLY A 381 15.89 -9.17 15.24
CA GLY A 381 15.82 -8.45 16.50
C GLY A 381 14.44 -7.86 16.80
N GLN A 382 14.24 -7.50 18.06
CA GLN A 382 12.97 -7.07 18.63
C GLN A 382 13.14 -5.75 19.35
N ILE A 383 12.31 -4.76 18.99
CA ILE A 383 12.36 -3.44 19.62
C ILE A 383 11.62 -3.49 20.96
N ARG A 384 10.30 -3.77 20.92
CA ARG A 384 9.41 -3.91 22.07
C ARG A 384 8.21 -4.79 21.72
N THR A 385 7.62 -5.40 22.74
CA THR A 385 6.39 -6.18 22.63
C THR A 385 5.38 -5.83 23.72
N ILE A 386 4.10 -6.03 23.41
CA ILE A 386 3.04 -6.11 24.40
C ILE A 386 2.89 -7.56 24.81
N ASN A 387 2.75 -7.84 26.10
CA ASN A 387 2.47 -9.21 26.54
C ASN A 387 1.02 -9.62 26.16
N ILE A 388 0.88 -10.61 25.27
CA ILE A 388 -0.40 -11.21 24.90
C ILE A 388 -0.52 -12.55 25.62
N ASN A 389 -1.23 -12.56 26.76
CA ASN A 389 -1.41 -13.72 27.64
C ASN A 389 -2.34 -14.81 27.06
N ILE A 390 -2.07 -15.29 25.86
CA ILE A 390 -2.79 -16.41 25.23
C ILE A 390 -1.76 -17.53 24.96
N PRO A 391 -1.91 -18.71 25.59
CA PRO A 391 -0.93 -19.78 25.44
C PRO A 391 -0.91 -20.33 24.01
N ASN A 392 0.29 -20.54 23.47
CA ASN A 392 0.50 -21.11 22.13
C ASN A 392 -0.34 -20.42 21.05
N ILE A 393 -0.38 -19.08 21.10
CA ILE A 393 -1.02 -18.25 20.09
C ILE A 393 -0.12 -18.15 18.85
N MET A 394 -0.73 -18.28 17.68
CA MET A 394 -0.09 -18.05 16.40
C MET A 394 -0.89 -17.03 15.60
N MET A 395 -0.22 -15.98 15.13
CA MET A 395 -0.79 -14.98 14.24
C MET A 395 -0.25 -15.18 12.82
N ILE A 396 -1.14 -15.18 11.83
CA ILE A 396 -0.82 -15.39 10.41
C ILE A 396 -1.36 -14.22 9.59
N GLY A 397 -0.52 -13.62 8.74
CA GLY A 397 -0.91 -12.70 7.70
C GLY A 397 -0.91 -13.41 6.35
N LEU A 398 -2.01 -13.31 5.61
CA LEU A 398 -2.15 -13.78 4.23
C LEU A 398 -2.39 -12.60 3.31
N ALA A 399 -1.55 -12.43 2.29
CA ALA A 399 -1.68 -11.35 1.33
C ALA A 399 -1.57 -11.85 -0.10
N THR A 400 -2.46 -11.34 -0.95
CA THR A 400 -2.35 -11.49 -2.40
C THR A 400 -1.70 -10.24 -2.97
N TRP A 401 -1.03 -10.36 -4.11
CA TRP A 401 -0.69 -9.23 -4.97
C TRP A 401 -1.04 -9.64 -6.40
N THR A 402 -1.43 -8.67 -7.23
CA THR A 402 -1.72 -8.92 -8.65
C THR A 402 -1.21 -7.77 -9.50
N SER A 403 -0.76 -8.08 -10.72
CA SER A 403 -0.37 -7.06 -11.71
C SER A 403 -1.49 -6.07 -12.05
N ALA A 404 -2.76 -6.37 -11.74
CA ALA A 404 -3.84 -5.39 -11.86
C ALA A 404 -3.75 -4.23 -10.85
N GLN A 405 -2.94 -4.35 -9.80
CA GLN A 405 -2.74 -3.31 -8.78
C GLN A 405 -1.74 -2.22 -9.22
N VAL A 406 -0.92 -2.50 -10.23
CA VAL A 406 0.07 -1.54 -10.74
C VAL A 406 -0.52 -0.77 -11.92
N ASN A 407 -0.27 0.55 -11.96
CA ASN A 407 -0.70 1.43 -13.04
C ASN A 407 -0.05 1.09 -14.40
N TYR A 408 1.01 0.27 -14.38
CA TYR A 408 1.76 -0.19 -15.55
C TYR A 408 2.18 -1.65 -15.36
N LYS A 409 1.88 -2.51 -16.34
CA LYS A 409 2.35 -3.91 -16.37
C LYS A 409 3.63 -3.99 -17.21
N SER A 410 4.76 -4.30 -16.56
CA SER A 410 6.01 -4.64 -17.23
C SER A 410 6.08 -6.17 -17.45
N SER A 411 6.95 -6.63 -18.34
CA SER A 411 7.26 -8.07 -18.47
C SER A 411 7.92 -8.66 -17.23
N GLU A 412 8.41 -7.82 -16.33
CA GLU A 412 9.06 -8.21 -15.08
C GLU A 412 8.07 -8.42 -13.94
N HIS A 413 6.82 -7.98 -14.09
CA HIS A 413 5.75 -8.17 -13.10
C HIS A 413 5.14 -9.56 -13.23
N LEU A 414 4.91 -10.21 -12.08
CA LEU A 414 4.17 -11.48 -12.03
C LEU A 414 2.67 -11.23 -12.21
N ASP A 415 1.88 -12.25 -12.57
CA ASP A 415 0.43 -12.08 -12.70
C ASP A 415 -0.24 -12.01 -11.33
N TYR A 416 0.04 -12.99 -10.49
CA TYR A 416 -0.47 -13.12 -9.12
C TYR A 416 0.62 -13.64 -8.18
N VAL A 417 0.60 -13.18 -6.93
CA VAL A 417 1.49 -13.66 -5.86
C VAL A 417 0.64 -13.89 -4.61
N LEU A 418 0.81 -15.05 -3.97
CA LEU A 418 0.34 -15.31 -2.62
C LEU A 418 1.53 -15.28 -1.67
N ALA A 419 1.43 -14.52 -0.59
CA ALA A 419 2.41 -14.48 0.47
C ALA A 419 1.75 -14.79 1.82
N ILE A 420 2.48 -15.55 2.65
CA ILE A 420 2.13 -15.82 4.04
C ILE A 420 3.27 -15.38 4.94
N VAL A 421 2.91 -14.80 6.08
CA VAL A 421 3.82 -14.57 7.20
C VAL A 421 3.15 -15.08 8.47
N GLY A 422 3.75 -16.03 9.17
CA GLY A 422 3.24 -16.60 10.41
C GLY A 422 4.23 -16.40 11.56
N SER A 423 3.76 -15.99 12.73
CA SER A 423 4.59 -15.99 13.93
C SER A 423 4.97 -17.41 14.33
N ILE A 424 6.22 -17.65 14.72
CA ILE A 424 6.71 -18.99 15.09
C ILE A 424 7.14 -19.13 16.55
N ASN A 425 7.18 -18.05 17.34
CA ASN A 425 7.51 -18.11 18.76
C ASN A 425 6.37 -17.56 19.64
N TYR A 426 6.42 -17.88 20.93
CA TYR A 426 5.40 -17.49 21.91
C TYR A 426 5.14 -15.97 21.96
N ASN A 427 6.21 -15.18 21.86
CA ASN A 427 6.14 -13.72 21.89
C ASN A 427 5.71 -13.10 20.55
N MET A 428 5.40 -13.90 19.52
CA MET A 428 5.01 -13.42 18.17
C MET A 428 5.97 -12.39 17.54
N THR A 429 7.27 -12.61 17.73
CA THR A 429 8.36 -11.73 17.27
C THR A 429 9.29 -12.37 16.25
N GLU A 430 9.24 -13.68 16.09
CA GLU A 430 9.94 -14.42 15.04
C GLU A 430 8.91 -14.92 14.03
N TYR A 431 9.33 -15.00 12.77
CA TYR A 431 8.39 -15.19 11.67
C TYR A 431 8.89 -16.23 10.67
N PHE A 432 7.95 -17.05 10.22
CA PHE A 432 8.05 -17.80 8.97
C PHE A 432 7.43 -16.96 7.86
N SER A 433 8.10 -16.88 6.71
CA SER A 433 7.62 -16.15 5.54
C SER A 433 7.81 -16.95 4.26
N TYR A 434 6.78 -16.99 3.43
CA TYR A 434 6.80 -17.74 2.18
C TYR A 434 5.93 -17.07 1.12
N ALA A 435 6.33 -17.17 -0.14
CA ALA A 435 5.58 -16.65 -1.27
C ALA A 435 5.61 -17.62 -2.46
N LYS A 436 4.54 -17.62 -3.26
CA LYS A 436 4.46 -18.34 -4.54
C LYS A 436 3.78 -17.48 -5.59
N SER A 437 4.22 -17.60 -6.83
CA SER A 437 3.66 -16.91 -7.98
C SER A 437 2.69 -17.81 -8.73
N TYR A 438 1.66 -17.21 -9.32
CA TYR A 438 0.63 -17.90 -10.09
C TYR A 438 0.33 -17.11 -11.37
N THR A 439 -0.08 -17.83 -12.41
CA THR A 439 -0.60 -17.26 -13.67
C THR A 439 -2.13 -17.19 -13.68
N ASN A 440 -2.78 -18.00 -12.84
CA ASN A 440 -4.23 -18.08 -12.70
C ASN A 440 -4.63 -17.87 -11.24
N GLU A 441 -5.67 -17.07 -11.02
CA GLU A 441 -6.22 -16.79 -9.69
C GLU A 441 -6.85 -18.02 -9.03
N ASN A 442 -7.42 -18.94 -9.79
CA ASN A 442 -8.04 -20.16 -9.23
C ASN A 442 -7.00 -21.08 -8.55
N ASP A 443 -5.82 -21.23 -9.15
CA ASP A 443 -4.73 -22.04 -8.59
C ASP A 443 -4.18 -21.41 -7.30
N LEU A 444 -4.14 -20.07 -7.26
CA LEU A 444 -3.80 -19.32 -6.05
C LEU A 444 -4.79 -19.64 -4.94
N ARG A 445 -6.10 -19.58 -5.23
CA ARG A 445 -7.15 -19.81 -4.24
C ARG A 445 -7.12 -21.25 -3.69
N SER A 446 -6.83 -22.25 -4.53
CA SER A 446 -6.71 -23.64 -4.09
C SER A 446 -5.54 -23.88 -3.13
N ASP A 447 -4.48 -23.07 -3.21
CA ASP A 447 -3.29 -23.22 -2.38
C ASP A 447 -3.37 -22.49 -1.03
N ILE A 448 -4.38 -21.64 -0.79
CA ILE A 448 -4.45 -20.80 0.41
C ILE A 448 -4.41 -21.62 1.70
N GLY A 449 -5.18 -22.70 1.80
CA GLY A 449 -5.13 -23.54 2.99
C GLY A 449 -3.80 -24.29 3.14
N LEU A 450 -3.12 -24.65 2.04
CA LEU A 450 -1.79 -25.26 2.07
C LEU A 450 -0.74 -24.30 2.64
N PHE A 451 -0.82 -23.01 2.30
CA PHE A 451 0.03 -21.98 2.88
C PHE A 451 -0.12 -21.92 4.40
N VAL A 452 -1.35 -21.96 4.91
CA VAL A 452 -1.61 -21.97 6.35
C VAL A 452 -0.99 -23.20 7.01
N ARG A 453 -1.11 -24.39 6.39
CA ARG A 453 -0.44 -25.61 6.88
C ARG A 453 1.07 -25.47 6.94
N LEU A 454 1.71 -24.84 5.95
CA LEU A 454 3.16 -24.59 5.97
C LEU A 454 3.57 -23.75 7.19
N ALA A 455 2.83 -22.69 7.49
CA ALA A 455 3.13 -21.85 8.64
C ALA A 455 2.91 -22.58 9.98
N ILE A 456 1.85 -23.40 10.09
CA ILE A 456 1.62 -24.23 11.29
C ILE A 456 2.75 -25.26 11.48
N ASN A 457 3.20 -25.89 10.40
CA ASN A 457 4.34 -26.81 10.46
C ASN A 457 5.62 -26.09 10.91
N ALA A 458 5.88 -24.88 10.40
CA ALA A 458 7.03 -24.07 10.85
C ALA A 458 6.93 -23.71 12.34
N TYR A 459 5.73 -23.40 12.86
CA TYR A 459 5.51 -23.22 14.29
C TYR A 459 5.82 -24.50 15.07
N TYR A 460 5.36 -25.66 14.60
CA TYR A 460 5.63 -26.95 15.23
C TYR A 460 7.12 -27.31 15.21
N GLU A 461 7.83 -27.03 14.11
CA GLU A 461 9.26 -27.26 14.02
C GLU A 461 10.04 -26.51 15.10
N GLU A 462 9.64 -25.28 15.42
CA GLU A 462 10.28 -24.43 16.42
C GLU A 462 9.88 -24.81 17.86
N ASN A 463 8.58 -25.04 18.11
CA ASN A 463 8.05 -25.23 19.47
C ASN A 463 7.84 -26.69 19.89
N LYS A 464 7.88 -27.63 18.94
CA LYS A 464 7.50 -29.06 19.09
C LYS A 464 6.07 -29.29 19.58
N ILE A 465 5.24 -28.26 19.52
CA ILE A 465 3.82 -28.26 19.92
C ILE A 465 3.05 -27.46 18.88
N TYR A 466 1.85 -27.92 18.51
CA TYR A 466 0.97 -27.19 17.59
C TYR A 466 0.29 -26.01 18.31
N PRO A 467 0.03 -24.89 17.61
CA PRO A 467 -0.61 -23.73 18.22
C PRO A 467 -2.03 -24.10 18.67
N THR A 468 -2.44 -23.62 19.84
CA THR A 468 -3.80 -23.89 20.37
C THR A 468 -4.81 -22.84 19.92
N THR A 469 -4.32 -21.64 19.58
CA THR A 469 -5.11 -20.53 19.06
C THR A 469 -4.41 -19.96 17.82
N ILE A 470 -5.12 -19.92 16.69
CA ILE A 470 -4.64 -19.40 15.42
C ILE A 470 -5.50 -18.21 15.03
N ILE A 471 -4.87 -17.10 14.69
CA ILE A 471 -5.54 -15.89 14.22
C ILE A 471 -5.00 -15.54 12.84
N ILE A 472 -5.89 -15.44 11.85
CA ILE A 472 -5.51 -15.23 10.45
C ILE A 472 -6.09 -13.91 9.95
N GLY A 473 -5.21 -13.01 9.53
CA GLY A 473 -5.58 -11.78 8.84
C GLY A 473 -5.42 -11.93 7.32
N ARG A 474 -6.53 -11.97 6.60
CA ARG A 474 -6.57 -12.06 5.13
C ARG A 474 -6.70 -10.67 4.50
N ASN A 475 -5.72 -10.28 3.70
CA ASN A 475 -5.80 -9.08 2.88
C ASN A 475 -6.74 -9.32 1.70
N VAL A 476 -7.79 -8.51 1.55
CA VAL A 476 -8.72 -8.57 0.42
C VAL A 476 -8.70 -7.23 -0.31
N PHE A 477 -8.64 -7.27 -1.64
CA PHE A 477 -8.54 -6.06 -2.48
C PHE A 477 -9.80 -5.76 -3.30
N SER A 478 -10.70 -6.74 -3.46
CA SER A 478 -11.91 -6.58 -4.25
C SER A 478 -13.07 -5.98 -3.46
N SER A 479 -14.08 -5.50 -4.20
CA SER A 479 -15.33 -5.00 -3.63
C SER A 479 -16.05 -6.09 -2.82
N PHE A 480 -16.96 -5.68 -1.95
CA PHE A 480 -17.73 -6.58 -1.07
C PHE A 480 -18.46 -7.73 -1.80
N ASP A 481 -18.67 -7.62 -3.12
CA ASP A 481 -19.29 -8.64 -3.96
C ASP A 481 -18.51 -9.97 -3.99
N ASP A 482 -17.21 -9.94 -3.68
CA ASP A 482 -16.35 -11.14 -3.63
C ASP A 482 -16.29 -11.81 -2.25
N LEU A 483 -16.88 -11.22 -1.20
CA LEU A 483 -16.77 -11.77 0.15
C LEU A 483 -17.43 -13.15 0.29
N ASN A 484 -18.54 -13.39 -0.40
CA ASN A 484 -19.19 -14.70 -0.38
C ASN A 484 -18.28 -15.76 -1.01
N MET A 485 -17.67 -15.45 -2.15
CA MET A 485 -16.73 -16.33 -2.82
C MET A 485 -15.47 -16.58 -1.97
N ILE A 486 -14.97 -15.57 -1.25
CA ILE A 486 -13.84 -15.72 -0.32
C ILE A 486 -14.25 -16.65 0.84
N LYS A 487 -15.44 -16.44 1.43
CA LYS A 487 -15.96 -17.30 2.51
C LYS A 487 -16.15 -18.75 2.05
N GLU A 488 -16.83 -18.95 0.93
CA GLU A 488 -17.22 -20.27 0.43
C GLU A 488 -16.03 -21.08 -0.10
N ASN A 489 -15.01 -20.42 -0.69
CA ASN A 489 -13.88 -21.12 -1.30
C ASN A 489 -12.60 -21.04 -0.46
N GLU A 490 -12.11 -19.82 -0.17
CA GLU A 490 -10.82 -19.64 0.50
C GLU A 490 -10.90 -20.03 1.98
N ILE A 491 -11.87 -19.47 2.70
CA ILE A 491 -12.02 -19.71 4.14
C ILE A 491 -12.42 -21.16 4.41
N GLN A 492 -13.32 -21.73 3.60
CA GLN A 492 -13.65 -23.15 3.71
C GLN A 492 -12.43 -24.03 3.47
N SER A 493 -11.58 -23.74 2.48
CA SER A 493 -10.32 -24.48 2.27
C SER A 493 -9.39 -24.44 3.49
N ILE A 494 -9.27 -23.29 4.16
CA ILE A 494 -8.49 -23.15 5.40
C ILE A 494 -9.10 -24.00 6.52
N ILE A 495 -10.42 -23.92 6.70
CA ILE A 495 -11.16 -24.71 7.70
C ILE A 495 -10.98 -26.19 7.43
N ASP A 496 -11.12 -26.63 6.18
CA ASP A 496 -10.98 -28.03 5.79
C ASP A 496 -9.58 -28.55 6.10
N ILE A 497 -8.53 -27.79 5.82
CA ILE A 497 -7.14 -28.20 6.09
C ILE A 497 -6.82 -28.24 7.59
N ILE A 498 -7.35 -27.31 8.38
CA ILE A 498 -7.04 -27.22 9.82
C ILE A 498 -7.91 -28.16 10.64
N ILE A 499 -9.22 -28.23 10.35
CA ILE A 499 -10.25 -28.83 11.21
C ILE A 499 -10.75 -30.18 10.67
N HIS A 500 -10.90 -30.35 9.35
CA HIS A 500 -11.52 -31.56 8.78
C HIS A 500 -10.50 -32.60 8.31
N ASN A 501 -9.40 -32.15 7.72
CA ASN A 501 -8.31 -32.98 7.23
C ASN A 501 -7.20 -33.18 8.27
N ASN A 502 -7.43 -32.73 9.51
CA ASN A 502 -6.63 -32.94 10.72
C ASN A 502 -5.12 -33.06 10.46
N ILE A 503 -4.37 -31.98 10.70
CA ILE A 503 -2.89 -32.00 10.63
C ILE A 503 -2.32 -33.18 11.44
N ILE A 504 -2.94 -33.43 12.61
CA ILE A 504 -2.82 -34.64 13.41
C ILE A 504 -4.20 -35.04 13.93
N GLU A 505 -4.36 -36.30 14.34
CA GLU A 505 -5.59 -36.81 14.96
C GLU A 505 -6.00 -35.94 16.17
N ASP A 506 -7.30 -35.63 16.26
CA ASP A 506 -7.92 -34.79 17.30
C ASP A 506 -7.43 -33.32 17.45
N TYR A 507 -6.67 -32.79 16.48
CA TYR A 507 -6.27 -31.38 16.52
C TYR A 507 -7.42 -30.42 16.17
N LYS A 508 -7.89 -29.69 17.17
CA LYS A 508 -8.97 -28.69 17.03
C LYS A 508 -8.57 -27.36 17.67
N PRO A 509 -7.83 -26.49 16.96
CA PRO A 509 -7.43 -25.20 17.50
C PRO A 509 -8.63 -24.23 17.53
N ARG A 510 -8.52 -23.25 18.43
CA ARG A 510 -9.31 -22.01 18.35
C ARG A 510 -8.84 -21.23 17.13
N LEU A 511 -9.75 -20.80 16.28
CA LEU A 511 -9.48 -20.21 14.98
C LEU A 511 -10.35 -18.97 14.80
N ILE A 512 -9.67 -17.84 14.56
CA ILE A 512 -10.29 -16.57 14.19
C ILE A 512 -9.74 -16.19 12.83
N ILE A 513 -10.60 -15.97 11.85
CA ILE A 513 -10.21 -15.46 10.54
C ILE A 513 -10.92 -14.15 10.29
N PHE A 514 -10.15 -13.09 10.05
CA PHE A 514 -10.68 -11.78 9.71
C PHE A 514 -10.08 -11.28 8.40
N THR A 515 -10.88 -10.52 7.67
CA THR A 515 -10.40 -9.71 6.55
C THR A 515 -10.25 -8.26 6.99
N TYR A 516 -9.38 -7.54 6.31
CA TYR A 516 -9.22 -6.12 6.50
C TYR A 516 -9.16 -5.41 5.15
N MET A 517 -9.78 -4.23 5.10
CA MET A 517 -9.80 -3.40 3.90
C MET A 517 -9.48 -1.97 4.26
N LYS A 518 -8.71 -1.31 3.40
CA LYS A 518 -8.52 0.14 3.51
C LYS A 518 -9.85 0.79 3.13
N GLN A 519 -10.49 1.46 4.09
CA GLN A 519 -11.65 2.26 3.81
C GLN A 519 -11.34 3.70 4.18
N MET A 520 -11.48 4.59 3.21
CA MET A 520 -11.47 5.99 3.54
C MET A 520 -12.81 6.31 4.20
N ILE A 521 -12.79 6.73 5.48
CA ILE A 521 -14.02 7.03 6.20
C ILE A 521 -14.01 8.48 6.64
N TYR A 522 -15.04 9.20 6.20
CA TYR A 522 -14.95 10.63 6.04
C TYR A 522 -15.64 11.43 7.15
N ASP A 523 -16.46 10.79 7.99
CA ASP A 523 -17.41 11.52 8.86
C ASP A 523 -17.30 11.25 10.37
N PHE A 524 -16.34 10.45 10.83
CA PHE A 524 -16.27 10.12 12.26
C PHE A 524 -15.85 11.29 13.17
N TYR A 525 -15.12 12.27 12.64
CA TYR A 525 -14.37 13.24 13.45
C TYR A 525 -15.23 14.20 14.30
N LYS A 526 -16.48 14.46 13.91
CA LYS A 526 -17.36 15.36 14.70
C LYS A 526 -18.18 14.62 15.75
N TYR A 527 -18.30 13.30 15.62
CA TYR A 527 -19.17 12.47 16.46
C TYR A 527 -18.40 11.51 17.36
N VAL A 528 -17.12 11.32 17.07
CA VAL A 528 -16.17 10.61 17.90
C VAL A 528 -14.93 11.49 18.05
N GLN A 529 -14.66 11.93 19.27
CA GLN A 529 -13.32 12.39 19.62
C GLN A 529 -12.45 11.14 19.76
N PRO A 530 -11.52 10.85 18.82
CA PRO A 530 -10.56 9.78 19.06
C PRO A 530 -9.82 10.12 20.35
N LYS A 531 -9.86 9.21 21.33
CA LYS A 531 -9.01 9.32 22.51
C LYS A 531 -7.69 8.60 22.19
N LYS A 532 -6.58 9.17 22.65
CA LYS A 532 -5.27 8.51 22.60
C LYS A 532 -5.29 7.28 23.50
N ILE A 533 -4.70 6.20 23.00
CA ILE A 533 -4.31 5.00 23.73
C ILE A 533 -2.83 4.80 23.44
N ALA A 534 -1.94 4.99 24.42
CA ALA A 534 -0.50 4.77 24.26
C ALA A 534 0.08 5.49 23.01
N ASN A 535 -0.25 6.77 22.83
CA ASN A 535 0.10 7.59 21.65
C ASN A 535 -0.49 7.11 20.30
N VAL A 536 -1.57 6.33 20.35
CA VAL A 536 -2.34 5.88 19.20
C VAL A 536 -3.78 6.34 19.35
N ASP A 537 -4.22 7.25 18.49
CA ASP A 537 -5.64 7.53 18.36
C ASP A 537 -6.35 6.25 17.91
N CYS A 538 -7.43 5.85 18.58
CA CYS A 538 -8.20 4.68 18.22
C CYS A 538 -9.68 5.04 18.13
N LEU A 539 -10.30 4.67 17.01
CA LEU A 539 -11.74 4.75 16.81
C LEU A 539 -12.27 3.33 16.66
N ILE A 540 -12.87 2.76 17.71
CA ILE A 540 -13.71 1.58 17.58
C ILE A 540 -15.13 2.08 17.29
N ALA A 541 -15.50 2.07 16.02
CA ALA A 541 -16.85 2.40 15.63
C ALA A 541 -17.71 1.13 15.61
N LYS A 542 -18.81 1.21 16.37
CA LYS A 542 -19.96 0.31 16.48
C LYS A 542 -19.93 -0.63 17.69
N ASP A 543 -20.63 -0.22 18.75
CA ASP A 543 -21.25 -1.11 19.75
C ASP A 543 -22.36 -1.92 19.07
N SER A 544 -21.99 -2.83 18.17
CA SER A 544 -22.89 -3.84 17.63
C SER A 544 -22.31 -5.22 17.93
N PRO A 545 -23.13 -6.24 18.18
CA PRO A 545 -22.67 -7.64 18.18
C PRO A 545 -22.07 -8.07 16.83
N SER A 546 -22.06 -7.20 15.82
CA SER A 546 -21.45 -7.46 14.52
C SER A 546 -19.93 -7.68 14.62
N TYR A 547 -19.46 -8.68 13.89
CA TYR A 547 -18.06 -8.98 13.61
C TYR A 547 -17.32 -7.92 12.74
N CYS A 548 -17.89 -6.72 12.58
CA CYS A 548 -17.36 -5.65 11.76
C CYS A 548 -17.02 -4.44 12.62
N PHE A 549 -15.79 -3.95 12.55
CA PHE A 549 -15.32 -2.78 13.30
C PHE A 549 -14.29 -2.00 12.50
N TYR A 550 -13.96 -0.81 12.96
CA TYR A 550 -12.98 0.07 12.34
C TYR A 550 -11.84 0.33 13.31
N LEU A 551 -10.64 0.59 12.79
CA LEU A 551 -9.49 1.10 13.55
C LEU A 551 -8.82 2.23 12.75
N SER A 552 -8.34 3.27 13.42
CA SER A 552 -7.80 4.45 12.72
C SER A 552 -6.87 5.28 13.60
N SER A 553 -5.79 5.84 13.03
CA SER A 553 -4.90 6.84 13.67
C SER A 553 -5.33 8.21 13.28
N HIS A 554 -5.10 9.14 14.18
CA HIS A 554 -4.89 10.52 13.87
C HIS A 554 -3.40 10.83 14.08
N ARG A 555 -2.80 11.49 13.10
CA ARG A 555 -1.44 12.03 13.22
C ARG A 555 -1.31 13.45 12.68
N ASP A 556 -2.39 14.09 12.23
CA ASP A 556 -2.32 15.47 11.76
C ASP A 556 -3.65 16.20 11.92
N HIS A 557 -3.61 17.42 12.47
CA HIS A 557 -4.71 18.39 12.50
C HIS A 557 -5.20 18.85 11.11
N CYS A 558 -4.58 18.36 10.03
CA CYS A 558 -4.77 18.86 8.67
C CYS A 558 -5.19 17.81 7.63
N SER A 559 -5.38 16.54 7.99
CA SER A 559 -5.74 15.50 7.01
C SER A 559 -6.94 14.63 7.41
N THR A 560 -7.57 14.05 6.39
CA THR A 560 -8.72 13.15 6.52
C THR A 560 -8.30 11.86 7.21
N LEU A 561 -9.06 11.44 8.22
CA LEU A 561 -8.81 10.21 8.97
C LEU A 561 -8.88 8.98 8.03
N GLN A 562 -7.81 8.19 7.95
CA GLN A 562 -7.81 6.92 7.21
C GLN A 562 -8.03 5.77 8.18
N ALA A 563 -9.23 5.19 8.13
CA ALA A 563 -9.55 4.01 8.91
C ALA A 563 -9.29 2.72 8.11
N ARG A 564 -9.23 1.60 8.83
CA ARG A 564 -9.33 0.27 8.23
C ARG A 564 -10.54 -0.42 8.80
N GLN A 565 -11.30 -1.03 7.91
CA GLN A 565 -12.40 -1.90 8.28
C GLN A 565 -11.86 -3.29 8.51
N PHE A 566 -12.27 -3.90 9.62
CA PHE A 566 -12.01 -5.29 9.96
C PHE A 566 -13.35 -6.03 9.97
N LEU A 567 -13.39 -7.20 9.37
CA LEU A 567 -14.55 -8.08 9.34
C LEU A 567 -14.13 -9.50 9.68
N VAL A 568 -14.62 -10.05 10.79
CA VAL A 568 -14.41 -11.47 11.12
C VAL A 568 -15.30 -12.32 10.21
N LEU A 569 -14.67 -13.23 9.48
CA LEU A 569 -15.29 -14.13 8.51
C LEU A 569 -15.59 -15.50 9.12
N PHE A 570 -14.76 -15.92 10.07
CA PHE A 570 -14.91 -17.18 10.80
C PHE A 570 -14.42 -17.02 12.24
N ASP A 571 -15.14 -17.63 13.16
CA ASP A 571 -14.80 -17.69 14.58
C ASP A 571 -15.39 -18.98 15.17
N ASN A 572 -14.55 -19.80 15.78
CA ASN A 572 -14.98 -20.94 16.59
C ASN A 572 -14.57 -20.78 18.07
N THR A 573 -14.23 -19.56 18.47
CA THR A 573 -13.87 -19.24 19.84
C THR A 573 -15.13 -18.85 20.62
N ASP A 574 -15.21 -19.23 21.89
CA ASP A 574 -16.31 -18.78 22.78
C ASP A 574 -16.13 -17.32 23.22
N LEU A 575 -15.40 -16.51 22.44
CA LEU A 575 -15.13 -15.11 22.75
C LEU A 575 -16.27 -14.23 22.21
N SER A 576 -16.59 -13.17 22.95
CA SER A 576 -17.52 -12.16 22.43
C SER A 576 -16.85 -11.32 21.34
N ALA A 577 -17.65 -10.74 20.44
CA ALA A 577 -17.17 -9.82 19.41
C ALA A 577 -16.27 -8.71 20.00
N GLN A 578 -16.61 -8.16 21.18
CA GLN A 578 -15.77 -7.15 21.83
C GLN A 578 -14.39 -7.70 22.23
N LYS A 579 -14.30 -8.94 22.70
CA LYS A 579 -13.01 -9.57 23.06
C LYS A 579 -12.14 -9.81 21.82
N ILE A 580 -12.73 -10.14 20.68
CA ILE A 580 -12.01 -10.33 19.42
C ILE A 580 -11.50 -8.99 18.87
N GLN A 581 -12.34 -7.95 18.90
CA GLN A 581 -11.94 -6.59 18.54
C GLN A 581 -10.74 -6.12 19.37
N ARG A 582 -10.81 -6.32 20.69
CA ARG A 582 -9.69 -6.06 21.63
C ARG A 582 -8.42 -6.80 21.23
N LEU A 583 -8.54 -8.10 20.97
CA LEU A 583 -7.41 -8.95 20.62
C LEU A 583 -6.73 -8.47 19.33
N ILE A 584 -7.50 -8.13 18.29
CA ILE A 584 -6.96 -7.61 17.03
C ILE A 584 -6.29 -6.24 17.22
N LEU A 585 -6.84 -5.38 18.09
CA LEU A 585 -6.20 -4.12 18.47
C LEU A 585 -4.87 -4.35 19.18
N TYR A 586 -4.81 -5.24 20.18
CA TYR A 586 -3.56 -5.59 20.86
C TYR A 586 -2.52 -6.16 19.89
N LEU A 587 -2.92 -7.04 18.96
CA LEU A 587 -2.03 -7.56 17.92
C LEU A 587 -1.52 -6.48 16.97
N THR A 588 -2.31 -5.44 16.74
CA THR A 588 -1.92 -4.27 15.95
C THR A 588 -0.87 -3.42 16.67
N LEU A 589 -1.00 -3.27 17.98
CA LEU A 589 -0.09 -2.52 18.83
C LEU A 589 1.13 -3.33 19.30
N HIS A 590 1.08 -4.66 19.13
CA HIS A 590 2.05 -5.61 19.64
C HIS A 590 3.48 -5.26 19.28
N ILE A 591 3.74 -4.87 18.03
CA ILE A 591 5.06 -4.41 17.59
C ILE A 591 4.96 -2.97 17.10
N PRO A 592 5.73 -2.02 17.69
CA PRO A 592 5.74 -0.63 17.26
C PRO A 592 6.17 -0.48 15.80
N GLN A 593 5.51 0.43 15.08
CA GLN A 593 5.76 0.67 13.66
C GLN A 593 5.92 2.17 13.37
N ARG A 594 6.92 2.55 12.55
CA ARG A 594 7.24 3.96 12.19
C ARG A 594 6.02 4.77 11.75
N ASN A 595 5.17 4.13 10.94
CA ASN A 595 3.84 4.61 10.56
C ASN A 595 2.88 3.58 11.12
N GLN A 596 2.11 3.92 12.15
CA GLN A 596 1.10 3.06 12.77
C GLN A 596 -0.01 2.77 11.75
N PHE A 597 0.29 1.90 10.81
CA PHE A 597 -0.73 1.27 10.01
C PHE A 597 -1.45 0.34 10.97
N PHE A 598 -2.72 0.63 11.29
CA PHE A 598 -3.64 -0.22 12.06
C PHE A 598 -3.84 -1.58 11.41
N LEU A 599 -2.80 -2.40 11.46
CA LEU A 599 -2.69 -3.73 10.90
C LEU A 599 -1.75 -4.48 11.83
N PRO A 600 -2.12 -5.70 12.26
CA PRO A 600 -1.17 -6.60 12.89
C PRO A 600 0.11 -6.73 12.06
N SER A 601 1.26 -6.83 12.73
CA SER A 601 2.58 -6.80 12.09
C SER A 601 2.70 -7.81 10.95
N VAL A 602 2.25 -9.05 11.17
CA VAL A 602 2.29 -10.12 10.15
C VAL A 602 1.45 -9.82 8.92
N CYS A 603 0.32 -9.11 9.05
CA CYS A 603 -0.53 -8.72 7.93
C CYS A 603 0.22 -7.76 7.01
N ARG A 604 0.89 -6.77 7.61
CA ARG A 604 1.74 -5.81 6.89
C ARG A 604 2.96 -6.49 6.26
N PHE A 605 3.57 -7.42 6.99
CA PHE A 605 4.72 -8.20 6.50
C PHE A 605 4.34 -9.01 5.27
N ALA A 606 3.20 -9.70 5.30
CA ALA A 606 2.68 -10.42 4.14
C ALA A 606 2.42 -9.48 2.95
N GLN A 607 1.84 -8.29 3.18
CA GLN A 607 1.65 -7.28 2.13
C GLN A 607 2.95 -6.80 1.49
N ARG A 608 3.98 -6.54 2.32
CA ARG A 608 5.30 -6.13 1.83
C ARG A 608 5.97 -7.25 1.04
N LEU A 609 5.89 -8.48 1.53
CA LEU A 609 6.44 -9.64 0.84
C LEU A 609 5.75 -9.87 -0.51
N SER A 610 4.42 -9.89 -0.58
CA SER A 610 3.70 -10.12 -1.84
C SER A 610 4.00 -9.03 -2.86
N SER A 611 4.08 -7.76 -2.43
CA SER A 611 4.41 -6.63 -3.30
C SER A 611 5.86 -6.65 -3.75
N LEU A 612 6.81 -6.97 -2.86
CA LEU A 612 8.22 -7.09 -3.23
C LEU A 612 8.41 -8.18 -4.29
N VAL A 613 7.80 -9.35 -4.11
CA VAL A 613 7.91 -10.47 -5.06
C VAL A 613 7.26 -10.12 -6.40
N GLY A 614 6.04 -9.59 -6.36
CA GLY A 614 5.24 -9.30 -7.55
C GLY A 614 5.72 -8.13 -8.38
N GLU A 615 6.12 -7.04 -7.72
CA GLU A 615 6.43 -5.75 -8.37
C GLU A 615 7.94 -5.53 -8.56
N THR A 616 8.77 -5.92 -7.60
CA THR A 616 10.20 -5.61 -7.61
C THR A 616 11.04 -6.77 -8.14
N LEU A 617 10.87 -7.96 -7.57
CA LEU A 617 11.74 -9.10 -7.85
C LEU A 617 11.41 -9.76 -9.19
N GLY A 618 10.13 -9.95 -9.51
CA GLY A 618 9.71 -10.69 -10.71
C GLY A 618 10.02 -12.19 -10.65
N ALA A 619 10.46 -12.68 -9.50
CA ALA A 619 10.82 -14.06 -9.23
C ALA A 619 10.77 -14.33 -7.72
N LEU A 620 10.77 -15.61 -7.34
CA LEU A 620 10.73 -16.00 -5.93
C LEU A 620 12.07 -15.71 -5.23
N PRO A 621 12.03 -15.24 -3.97
CA PRO A 621 13.23 -15.02 -3.18
C PRO A 621 13.86 -16.36 -2.80
N ASN A 622 15.14 -16.32 -2.46
CA ASN A 622 15.89 -17.51 -2.06
C ASN A 622 15.29 -18.13 -0.79
N PHE A 623 15.12 -19.45 -0.80
CA PHE A 623 14.47 -20.15 0.29
C PHE A 623 15.16 -19.89 1.63
N SER A 624 16.49 -19.80 1.69
CA SER A 624 17.24 -19.57 2.94
C SER A 624 16.78 -18.36 3.78
N GLN A 625 16.08 -17.40 3.18
CA GLN A 625 15.61 -16.19 3.86
C GLN A 625 14.21 -16.33 4.50
N TYR A 626 13.59 -17.51 4.48
CA TYR A 626 12.21 -17.69 4.93
C TYR A 626 11.96 -17.32 6.41
N LYS A 627 12.99 -17.36 7.27
CA LYS A 627 12.91 -16.91 8.68
C LYS A 627 13.27 -15.42 8.90
N ASN A 628 13.70 -14.72 7.85
CA ASN A 628 14.20 -13.34 7.96
C ASN A 628 13.18 -12.33 7.40
N LEU A 629 13.16 -11.13 7.97
CA LEU A 629 12.29 -10.03 7.52
C LEU A 629 12.96 -9.18 6.42
N PHE A 630 13.60 -9.82 5.43
CA PHE A 630 14.42 -9.17 4.39
C PHE A 630 13.63 -8.19 3.49
N TYR A 631 12.30 -8.33 3.46
CA TYR A 631 11.36 -7.55 2.67
C TYR A 631 10.89 -6.25 3.34
N LEU A 632 11.46 -5.87 4.49
CA LEU A 632 11.08 -4.65 5.22
C LEU A 632 11.72 -3.36 4.73
#